data_AF-A0A2C9KGY5-F1
#
_entry.id   AF-A0A2C9KGY5-F1
#
_cell.length_a   1.000
_cell.length_b   1.000
_cell.length_c   1.000
_cell.angle_alpha   90.00
_cell.angle_beta   90.00
_cell.angle_gamma   90.00
#
_symmetry.space_group_name_H-M   'P 1'
#
loop_
_entity.id
_entity.type
_entity.pdbx_description
1 polymer ?
#
loop_
_entity_poly.entity_id
_entity_poly.type
_entity_poly.pdbx_seq_one_letter_code
_entity_poly.pdbx_strand_id
1 'polypeptide(L)'
;MVRCNLTKHEMPATVAAIQSYVSGKKYKKARSLKSYDYDKLKPHIIPSTKRNHLNELFCTLTLRHIGKSPEDVERHLKGKKYTRALARCKIWMCKLLLFFFVYKVLLLEFVCILNTLEYYSKLLIVMLSYLCYQISLLNFEAQKFE
;
A
#
# COMPACT_ATOMS: atom_id res chain seq x y z
N MET A 1 -2.25 11.96 -50.17
CA MET A 1 -2.33 10.78 -49.29
C MET A 1 -2.79 11.21 -47.91
N VAL A 2 -3.49 10.36 -47.17
CA VAL A 2 -4.02 10.67 -45.83
C VAL A 2 -3.32 9.79 -44.80
N ARG A 3 -2.93 10.37 -43.65
CA ARG A 3 -2.28 9.66 -42.55
C ARG A 3 -3.21 9.55 -41.34
N CYS A 4 -3.42 8.34 -40.83
CA CYS A 4 -4.18 8.12 -39.60
C CYS A 4 -3.38 8.59 -38.38
N ASN A 5 -3.94 9.46 -37.54
CA ASN A 5 -3.23 9.93 -36.34
C ASN A 5 -3.02 8.83 -35.28
N LEU A 6 -3.92 7.84 -35.20
CA LEU A 6 -3.88 6.77 -34.20
C LEU A 6 -2.79 5.73 -34.47
N THR A 7 -2.57 5.38 -35.74
CA THR A 7 -1.70 4.27 -36.14
C THR A 7 -0.52 4.73 -37.01
N LYS A 8 -0.50 6.01 -37.41
CA LYS A 8 0.44 6.62 -38.36
C LYS A 8 0.49 5.94 -39.73
N HIS A 9 -0.50 5.11 -40.06
CA HIS A 9 -0.61 4.45 -41.35
C HIS A 9 -1.06 5.43 -42.43
N GLU A 10 -0.44 5.35 -43.61
CA GLU A 10 -0.72 6.18 -44.78
C GLU A 10 -1.55 5.42 -45.80
N MET A 11 -2.50 6.10 -46.43
CA MET A 11 -3.39 5.53 -47.44
C MET A 11 -3.76 6.56 -48.52
N PRO A 12 -4.25 6.11 -49.70
CA PRO A 12 -4.81 7.00 -50.71
C PRO A 12 -5.96 7.85 -50.16
N ALA A 13 -6.11 9.08 -50.65
CA ALA A 13 -7.18 10.00 -50.26
C ALA A 13 -8.52 9.65 -50.91
N THR A 14 -8.85 8.35 -50.99
CA THR A 14 -10.07 7.83 -51.62
C THR A 14 -11.00 7.29 -50.55
N VAL A 15 -12.30 7.58 -50.65
CA VAL A 15 -13.31 7.15 -49.68
C VAL A 15 -13.28 5.63 -49.46
N ALA A 16 -13.17 4.85 -50.54
CA ALA A 16 -13.10 3.40 -50.47
C ALA A 16 -11.89 2.89 -49.67
N ALA A 17 -10.71 3.49 -49.87
CA ALA A 17 -9.49 3.12 -49.14
C ALA A 17 -9.61 3.44 -47.64
N ILE A 18 -10.20 4.60 -47.30
CA ILE A 18 -10.42 5.03 -45.92
C ILE A 18 -11.45 4.11 -45.22
N GLN A 19 -12.58 3.79 -45.87
CA GLN A 19 -13.58 2.90 -45.30
C GLN A 19 -13.06 1.48 -45.08
N SER A 20 -12.30 0.95 -46.04
CA SER A 20 -11.63 -0.36 -45.90
C SER A 20 -10.65 -0.35 -44.72
N TYR A 21 -9.87 0.73 -44.57
CA TYR A 21 -8.94 0.86 -43.45
C TYR A 21 -9.63 0.97 -42.08
N VAL A 22 -10.66 1.81 -41.97
CA VAL A 22 -11.42 2.04 -40.72
C VAL A 22 -12.17 0.79 -40.28
N SER A 23 -12.72 0.01 -41.23
CA SER A 23 -13.38 -1.27 -40.95
C SER A 23 -12.39 -2.39 -40.62
N GLY A 24 -11.11 -2.22 -40.96
CA GLY A 24 -10.04 -3.18 -40.74
C GLY A 24 -9.67 -3.42 -39.27
N LYS A 25 -9.14 -4.61 -38.99
CA LYS A 25 -8.75 -5.07 -37.64
C LYS A 25 -7.72 -4.15 -36.97
N LYS A 26 -6.77 -3.62 -37.74
CA LYS A 26 -5.68 -2.77 -37.23
C LYS A 26 -6.22 -1.45 -36.63
N TYR A 27 -7.14 -0.79 -37.33
CA TYR A 27 -7.75 0.46 -36.83
C TYR A 27 -8.64 0.20 -35.62
N LYS A 28 -9.50 -0.83 -35.69
CA LYS A 28 -10.38 -1.20 -34.58
C LYS A 28 -9.62 -1.50 -33.28
N LYS A 29 -8.50 -2.25 -33.36
CA LYS A 29 -7.65 -2.53 -32.20
C LYS A 29 -6.99 -1.27 -31.63
N ALA A 30 -6.45 -0.40 -32.48
CA ALA A 30 -5.86 0.85 -32.02
C ALA A 30 -6.89 1.80 -31.39
N ARG A 31 -8.12 1.81 -31.94
CA ARG A 31 -9.24 2.56 -31.40
C ARG A 31 -9.65 2.04 -30.01
N SER A 32 -9.82 0.72 -29.85
CA SER A 32 -10.22 0.13 -28.56
C SER A 32 -9.19 0.36 -27.46
N LEU A 33 -7.89 0.23 -27.79
CA LEU A 33 -6.79 0.54 -26.88
C LEU A 33 -6.79 2.00 -26.39
N LYS A 34 -7.17 2.95 -27.25
CA LYS A 34 -7.19 4.38 -26.88
C LYS A 34 -8.43 4.77 -26.08
N SER A 35 -9.57 4.13 -26.34
CA SER A 35 -10.83 4.43 -25.65
C SER A 35 -10.95 3.79 -24.26
N TYR A 36 -10.11 2.81 -23.94
CA TYR A 36 -10.21 2.10 -22.68
C TYR A 36 -9.58 2.90 -21.53
N ASP A 37 -10.35 3.08 -20.46
CA ASP A 37 -9.94 3.83 -19.28
C ASP A 37 -9.24 2.89 -18.28
N TYR A 38 -7.91 2.88 -18.33
CA TYR A 38 -7.07 2.07 -17.43
C TYR A 38 -6.95 2.66 -16.03
N ASP A 39 -7.34 3.93 -15.82
CA ASP A 39 -7.16 4.58 -14.51
C ASP A 39 -8.09 3.97 -13.46
N LYS A 40 -9.25 3.46 -13.88
CA LYS A 40 -10.20 2.72 -13.02
C LYS A 40 -9.63 1.41 -12.45
N LEU A 41 -8.53 0.90 -13.00
CA LEU A 41 -7.92 -0.38 -12.60
C LEU A 41 -6.74 -0.21 -11.61
N LYS A 42 -6.33 1.03 -11.35
CA LYS A 42 -5.35 1.34 -10.31
C LYS A 42 -5.98 1.07 -8.93
N PRO A 43 -5.20 0.60 -7.93
CA PRO A 43 -3.74 0.45 -7.91
C PRO A 43 -3.22 -0.92 -8.39
N HIS A 44 -4.08 -1.85 -8.78
CA HIS A 44 -3.68 -3.25 -8.99
C HIS A 44 -3.10 -3.55 -10.37
N ILE A 45 -3.54 -2.82 -11.40
CA ILE A 45 -3.05 -2.97 -12.77
C ILE A 45 -2.25 -1.72 -13.13
N ILE A 46 -0.96 -1.89 -13.37
CA ILE A 46 -0.01 -0.79 -13.67
C ILE A 46 0.74 -1.09 -14.96
N PRO A 47 1.26 -0.09 -15.69
CA PRO A 47 2.16 -0.34 -16.81
C PRO A 47 3.43 -1.06 -16.33
N SER A 48 3.93 -2.01 -17.12
CA SER A 48 5.17 -2.70 -16.76
C SER A 48 6.39 -1.78 -16.94
N THR A 49 7.32 -1.86 -15.99
CA THR A 49 8.61 -1.16 -16.03
C THR A 49 9.71 -1.98 -16.69
N LYS A 50 9.47 -3.26 -16.99
CA LYS A 50 10.49 -4.16 -17.55
C LYS A 50 10.66 -3.90 -19.04
N ARG A 51 11.92 -3.79 -19.50
CA ARG A 51 12.28 -3.55 -20.91
C ARG A 51 11.61 -4.53 -21.89
N ASN A 52 11.50 -5.80 -21.52
CA ASN A 52 10.91 -6.84 -22.36
C ASN A 52 9.36 -6.84 -22.35
N HIS A 53 8.73 -6.06 -21.46
CA HIS A 53 7.29 -6.06 -21.22
C HIS A 53 6.67 -4.65 -21.29
N LEU A 54 7.34 -3.68 -21.92
CA LEU A 54 6.89 -2.28 -21.99
C LEU A 54 5.48 -2.09 -22.59
N ASN A 55 5.06 -3.01 -23.46
CA ASN A 55 3.75 -2.99 -24.10
C ASN A 55 2.69 -3.81 -23.34
N GLU A 56 3.01 -4.27 -22.14
CA GLU A 56 2.15 -5.09 -21.29
C GLU A 56 1.84 -4.37 -19.97
N LEU A 57 0.75 -4.79 -19.35
CA LEU A 57 0.34 -4.34 -18.03
C LEU A 57 0.78 -5.36 -16.99
N PHE A 58 1.22 -4.90 -15.83
CA PHE A 58 1.57 -5.74 -14.70
C PHE A 58 0.45 -5.72 -13.65
N CYS A 59 0.08 -6.90 -13.16
CA CYS A 59 -0.89 -7.07 -12.10
C CYS A 59 -0.21 -7.37 -10.77
N THR A 60 -0.30 -6.45 -9.83
CA THR A 60 0.31 -6.54 -8.49
C THR A 60 -0.29 -7.67 -7.66
N LEU A 61 -1.58 -7.99 -7.85
CA LEU A 61 -2.25 -9.04 -7.08
C LEU A 61 -1.86 -10.46 -7.50
N THR A 62 -1.67 -10.69 -8.80
CA THR A 62 -1.35 -12.03 -9.33
C THR A 62 0.10 -12.18 -9.78
N LEU A 63 0.89 -11.10 -9.71
CA LEU A 63 2.30 -11.00 -10.11
C LEU A 63 2.55 -11.47 -11.55
N ARG A 64 1.68 -11.05 -12.48
CA ARG A 64 1.76 -11.45 -13.89
C ARG A 64 1.61 -10.26 -14.82
N HIS A 65 2.26 -10.38 -15.97
CA HIS A 65 2.02 -9.51 -17.10
C HIS A 65 0.76 -9.93 -17.85
N ILE A 66 0.04 -8.94 -18.38
CA ILE A 66 -1.22 -9.05 -19.10
C ILE A 66 -1.09 -8.22 -20.36
N GLY A 67 -1.68 -8.69 -21.45
CA GLY A 67 -1.78 -7.89 -22.67
C GLY A 67 -2.49 -6.56 -22.39
N LYS A 68 -2.08 -5.51 -23.09
CA LYS A 68 -2.71 -4.19 -22.99
C LYS A 68 -4.12 -4.14 -23.59
N SER A 69 -4.54 -5.16 -24.35
CA SER A 69 -5.86 -5.17 -24.97
C SER A 69 -6.97 -5.14 -23.90
N PRO A 70 -8.04 -4.35 -24.09
CA PRO A 70 -9.13 -4.28 -23.12
C PRO A 70 -9.78 -5.64 -22.90
N GLU A 71 -9.85 -6.49 -23.94
CA GLU A 71 -10.41 -7.83 -23.85
C GLU A 71 -9.57 -8.77 -22.96
N ASP A 72 -8.24 -8.68 -23.03
CA ASP A 72 -7.35 -9.48 -22.17
C ASP A 72 -7.40 -9.00 -20.72
N VAL A 73 -7.49 -7.68 -20.52
CA VAL A 73 -7.61 -7.07 -19.19
C VAL A 73 -8.92 -7.49 -18.53
N GLU A 74 -10.05 -7.36 -19.21
CA GLU A 74 -11.34 -7.79 -18.65
C GLU A 74 -11.38 -9.28 -18.33
N ARG A 75 -10.83 -10.12 -19.22
CA ARG A 75 -10.74 -11.56 -19.00
C ARG A 75 -9.90 -11.88 -17.76
N HIS A 76 -8.81 -11.13 -17.56
CA HIS A 76 -8.00 -11.26 -16.36
C HIS A 76 -8.77 -10.90 -15.09
N LEU A 77 -9.46 -9.75 -15.09
CA LEU A 77 -10.21 -9.25 -13.93
C LEU A 77 -11.37 -10.17 -13.55
N LYS A 78 -12.10 -10.70 -14.53
CA LYS A 78 -13.19 -11.67 -14.33
C LYS A 78 -12.68 -13.09 -14.02
N GLY A 79 -11.37 -13.33 -14.15
CA GLY A 79 -10.76 -14.64 -13.97
C GLY A 79 -10.70 -15.09 -12.51
N LYS A 80 -10.92 -16.39 -12.27
CA LYS A 80 -10.89 -17.03 -10.94
C LYS A 80 -9.60 -16.74 -10.15
N LYS A 81 -8.45 -16.64 -10.83
CA LYS A 81 -7.16 -16.39 -10.17
C LYS A 81 -7.07 -14.96 -9.62
N TYR A 82 -7.58 -13.96 -10.35
CA TYR A 82 -7.60 -12.58 -9.90
C TYR A 82 -8.56 -12.41 -8.72
N THR A 83 -9.78 -12.93 -8.84
CA THR A 83 -10.79 -12.81 -7.77
C THR A 83 -10.34 -13.47 -6.47
N ARG A 84 -9.71 -14.65 -6.54
CA ARG A 84 -9.10 -15.31 -5.38
C ARG A 84 -7.94 -14.50 -4.77
N ALA A 85 -7.10 -13.89 -5.60
CA ALA A 85 -6.00 -13.04 -5.12
C ALA A 85 -6.53 -11.78 -4.44
N LEU A 86 -7.56 -11.15 -5.00
CA LEU A 86 -8.23 -9.99 -4.41
C LEU A 86 -8.86 -10.32 -3.06
N ALA A 87 -9.56 -11.46 -2.95
CA ALA A 87 -10.13 -11.92 -1.69
C ALA A 87 -9.05 -12.17 -0.62
N ARG A 88 -7.93 -12.83 -0.99
CA ARG A 88 -6.80 -13.02 -0.07
C ARG A 88 -6.18 -11.69 0.36
N CYS A 89 -5.97 -10.75 -0.56
CA CYS A 89 -5.40 -9.45 -0.25
C CYS A 89 -6.26 -8.67 0.75
N LYS A 90 -7.59 -8.68 0.59
CA LYS A 90 -8.51 -8.08 1.57
C LYS A 90 -8.38 -8.71 2.96
N ILE A 91 -8.33 -10.04 3.04
CA ILE A 91 -8.13 -10.76 4.31
C ILE A 91 -6.77 -10.40 4.93
N TRP A 92 -5.72 -10.35 4.12
CA TRP A 92 -4.38 -10.00 4.58
C TRP A 92 -4.30 -8.56 5.10
N MET A 93 -4.93 -7.60 4.40
CA MET A 93 -5.05 -6.22 4.88
C MET A 93 -5.78 -6.16 6.22
N CYS A 94 -6.90 -6.87 6.39
CA CYS A 94 -7.59 -6.93 7.69
C CYS A 94 -6.70 -7.53 8.79
N LYS A 95 -5.96 -8.61 8.51
CA LYS A 95 -5.03 -9.21 9.47
C LYS A 95 -3.89 -8.26 9.85
N LEU A 96 -3.35 -7.52 8.87
CA LEU A 96 -2.29 -6.56 9.11
C LEU A 96 -2.79 -5.41 9.99
N LEU A 97 -3.99 -4.88 9.72
CA LEU A 97 -4.62 -3.87 10.57
C LEU A 97 -4.85 -4.37 12.00
N LEU A 98 -5.34 -5.61 12.15
CA LEU A 98 -5.48 -6.26 13.45
C LEU A 98 -4.14 -6.41 14.17
N PHE A 99 -3.09 -6.82 13.46
CA PHE A 99 -1.75 -6.94 14.03
C PHE A 99 -1.22 -5.58 14.51
N PHE A 100 -1.35 -4.53 13.70
CA PHE A 100 -0.98 -3.16 14.11
C PHE A 100 -1.79 -2.69 15.31
N PHE A 101 -3.09 -3.01 15.37
CA PHE A 101 -3.94 -2.69 16.51
C PHE A 101 -3.47 -3.39 17.78
N VAL A 102 -3.27 -4.71 17.74
CA VAL A 102 -2.79 -5.51 18.89
C VAL A 102 -1.42 -5.03 19.36
N TYR A 103 -0.48 -4.80 18.43
CA TYR A 103 0.85 -4.30 18.78
C TYR A 103 0.78 -2.92 19.43
N LYS A 104 -0.07 -2.03 18.94
CA LYS A 104 -0.26 -0.70 19.53
C LYS A 104 -0.84 -0.78 20.95
N VAL A 105 -1.81 -1.66 21.20
CA VAL A 105 -2.35 -1.88 22.55
C VAL A 105 -1.26 -2.43 23.48
N LEU A 106 -0.50 -3.44 23.04
CA LEU A 106 0.57 -4.01 23.84
C LEU A 106 1.67 -2.99 24.17
N LEU A 107 2.02 -2.13 23.21
CA LEU A 107 3.00 -1.06 23.40
C LEU A 107 2.51 -0.02 24.42
N LEU A 108 1.22 0.33 24.38
CA LEU A 108 0.62 1.25 25.36
C LEU A 108 0.66 0.68 26.78
N GLU A 109 0.29 -0.59 26.95
CA GLU A 109 0.40 -1.29 28.24
C GLU A 109 1.84 -1.29 28.76
N PHE A 110 2.80 -1.61 27.89
CA PHE A 110 4.22 -1.62 28.25
C PHE A 110 4.73 -0.23 28.69
N VAL A 111 4.37 0.82 27.95
CA VAL A 111 4.71 2.21 28.32
C VAL A 111 4.07 2.60 29.65
N CYS A 112 2.83 2.20 29.90
CA CYS A 112 2.13 2.46 31.16
C CYS A 112 2.85 1.81 32.35
N ILE A 113 3.31 0.56 32.18
CA ILE A 113 4.09 -0.16 33.20
C ILE A 113 5.41 0.55 33.49
N LEU A 114 6.16 0.96 32.45
CA LEU A 114 7.43 1.66 32.64
C LEU A 114 7.24 3.00 33.38
N ASN A 115 6.23 3.78 33.00
CA ASN A 115 5.91 5.04 33.67
C ASN A 115 5.53 4.82 35.14
N THR A 116 4.81 3.72 35.43
CA THR A 116 4.42 3.35 36.79
C THR A 116 5.65 2.95 37.62
N LEU A 117 6.57 2.16 37.06
CA LEU A 117 7.83 1.81 37.72
C LEU A 117 8.70 3.04 38.00
N GLU A 118 8.77 3.97 37.06
CA GLU A 118 9.49 5.23 37.24
C GLU A 118 8.85 6.10 38.34
N TYR A 119 7.52 6.11 38.43
CA TYR A 119 6.82 6.78 39.52
C TYR A 119 7.16 6.18 40.88
N TYR A 120 7.09 4.85 41.01
CA TYR A 120 7.42 4.17 42.28
C TYR A 120 8.89 4.31 42.67
N SER A 121 9.82 4.31 41.71
CA SER A 121 11.24 4.53 42.00
C SER A 121 11.49 5.95 42.53
N LYS A 122 10.86 6.98 41.92
CA LYS A 122 10.91 8.36 42.42
C LYS A 122 10.33 8.47 43.83
N LEU A 123 9.19 7.84 44.10
CA LEU A 123 8.57 7.85 45.43
C LEU A 123 9.47 7.19 46.48
N LEU A 124 10.09 6.06 46.15
CA LEU A 124 11.04 5.37 47.04
C LEU A 124 12.25 6.24 47.36
N ILE A 125 12.81 6.94 46.36
CA ILE A 125 13.93 7.87 46.56
C ILE A 125 13.55 8.98 47.54
N VAL A 126 12.36 9.56 47.42
CA VAL A 126 11.86 10.60 48.33
C VAL A 126 11.64 10.05 49.75
N MET A 127 11.08 8.84 49.87
CA MET A 127 10.88 8.22 51.19
C MET A 127 12.20 7.92 51.89
N LEU A 128 13.20 7.43 51.15
CA LEU A 128 14.53 7.17 51.68
C LEU A 128 15.25 8.46 52.09
N SER A 129 15.13 9.54 51.31
CA SER A 129 15.71 10.83 51.68
C SER A 129 15.05 11.43 52.93
N TYR A 130 13.73 11.30 53.06
CA TYR A 130 13.00 11.71 54.26
C TYR A 130 13.43 10.91 55.49
N LEU A 131 13.56 9.58 55.38
CA LEU A 131 14.02 8.73 56.47
C LEU A 131 15.46 9.10 56.89
N CYS A 132 16.34 9.35 55.92
CA CYS A 132 17.71 9.80 56.18
C CYS A 132 17.74 11.15 56.92
N TYR A 133 16.86 12.08 56.55
CA TYR A 133 16.69 13.35 57.26
C TYR A 133 16.22 13.16 58.70
N GLN A 134 15.19 12.32 58.92
CA GLN A 134 14.67 12.01 60.26
C GLN A 134 15.74 11.34 61.15
N ILE A 135 16.50 10.39 60.62
CA ILE A 135 17.61 9.76 61.35
C ILE A 135 18.68 10.79 61.73
N SER A 136 18.99 11.71 60.82
CA SER A 136 19.96 12.78 61.06
C SER A 136 19.50 13.74 62.16
N LEU A 137 18.20 14.07 62.19
CA LEU A 137 17.60 14.91 63.24
C LEU A 137 17.65 14.23 64.62
N LEU A 138 17.29 12.94 64.68
CA LEU A 138 17.34 12.15 65.92
C LEU A 138 18.76 12.02 66.48
N ASN A 139 19.76 11.80 65.61
CA ASN A 139 21.17 11.75 66.02
C ASN A 139 21.66 13.10 66.57
N PHE A 140 21.19 14.22 66.00
CA PHE A 140 21.51 15.57 66.48
C PHE A 140 20.87 15.85 67.85
N GLU A 141 19.63 15.42 68.08
CA GLU A 141 18.99 15.56 69.41
C GLU A 141 19.69 14.69 70.46
N ALA A 142 20.11 13.47 70.12
CA ALA A 142 20.83 12.59 71.03
C ALA A 142 22.17 13.18 71.50
N GLN A 143 22.90 13.90 70.64
CA GLN A 143 24.15 14.59 71.00
C GLN A 143 23.97 15.80 71.94
N LYS A 144 22.74 16.28 72.13
CA LYS A 144 22.46 17.43 73.01
C LYS A 144 22.27 17.02 74.49
N PHE A 145 22.22 15.73 74.78
CA PHE A 145 22.00 15.17 76.13
C PHE A 145 23.22 14.43 76.71
N GLU A 146 24.37 14.47 76.03
CA GLU A 146 25.71 14.16 76.56
C GLU A 146 26.47 15.45 76.89
#